data_AF-A0A8F7N6A8-F1
#
_entry.id   AF-A0A8F7N6A8-F1
#
_cell.length_a   1.000
_cell.length_b   1.000
_cell.length_c   1.000
_cell.angle_alpha   90.00
_cell.angle_beta   90.00
_cell.angle_gamma   90.00
#
_symmetry.space_group_name_H-M   'P 1'
#
loop_
_entity.id
_entity.type
_entity.pdbx_description
1 polymer ?
#
loop_
_entity_poly.entity_id
_entity_poly.type
_entity_poly.pdbx_seq_one_letter_code
_entity_poly.pdbx_strand_id
1 'polypeptide(L)'
;MNKHYYTQTPNFTSHGTADVDTRTRAFGFNFTLATLNGNQGMGPELEIALNYNNSDISNAWAIGNGFSYGFTVYDKPNGSLVLSSGESYKVRDNGSQPILLQQKIPSVIFKKKTMYEYQVVDKNGNITYLKDHLQNGIFFQ
;
A
#
# COMPACT_ATOMS: atom_id res chain seq x y z
N MET A 1 -2.82 24.89 -42.26
CA MET A 1 -3.11 23.95 -41.14
C MET A 1 -2.25 24.36 -39.96
N ASN A 2 -2.82 25.07 -38.98
CA ASN A 2 -2.04 25.75 -37.94
C ASN A 2 -1.88 24.82 -36.73
N LYS A 3 -0.66 24.33 -36.48
CA LYS A 3 -0.32 23.42 -35.36
C LYS A 3 0.21 24.24 -34.19
N HIS A 4 -0.71 24.82 -33.41
CA HIS A 4 -0.38 25.38 -32.12
C HIS A 4 -1.27 24.74 -31.06
N TYR A 5 -0.84 23.57 -30.57
CA TYR A 5 -1.41 22.99 -29.36
C TYR A 5 -0.72 23.65 -28.17
N TYR A 6 -1.49 24.38 -27.37
CA TYR A 6 -1.04 24.90 -26.08
C TYR A 6 -1.68 24.06 -24.99
N THR A 7 -0.89 23.58 -24.03
CA THR A 7 -1.41 22.89 -22.85
C THR A 7 -1.08 23.67 -21.59
N GLN A 8 -2.08 23.84 -20.72
CA GLN A 8 -1.95 24.44 -19.40
C GLN A 8 -1.75 23.37 -18.30
N THR A 9 -1.57 22.10 -18.66
CA THR A 9 -1.25 21.01 -17.73
C THR A 9 -0.08 21.31 -16.77
N PRO A 10 1.00 22.02 -17.17
CA PRO A 10 2.07 22.38 -16.24
C PRO A 10 1.63 23.30 -15.08
N ASN A 11 0.49 23.97 -15.20
CA ASN A 11 -0.05 24.84 -14.15
C ASN A 11 -0.82 24.06 -13.07
N PHE A 12 -1.03 22.75 -13.25
CA PHE A 12 -1.70 21.88 -12.29
C PHE A 12 -0.72 20.86 -11.70
N THR A 13 0.18 21.33 -10.83
CA THR A 13 1.13 20.50 -10.07
C THR A 13 0.50 19.73 -8.90
N SER A 14 -0.81 19.86 -8.66
CA SER A 14 -1.51 19.37 -7.46
C SER A 14 -1.70 17.85 -7.36
N HIS A 15 -1.17 17.06 -8.29
CA HIS A 15 -1.45 15.61 -8.35
C HIS A 15 -0.37 14.74 -7.70
N GLY A 16 0.83 15.29 -7.46
CA GLY A 16 1.91 14.60 -6.78
C GLY A 16 2.34 15.36 -5.53
N THR A 17 2.34 14.69 -4.38
CA THR A 17 2.88 15.23 -3.14
C THR A 17 4.27 14.67 -2.90
N ALA A 18 5.26 15.54 -2.84
CA ALA A 18 6.60 15.20 -2.41
C ALA A 18 6.87 15.87 -1.07
N ASP A 19 7.55 15.19 -0.16
CA ASP A 19 7.97 15.77 1.11
C ASP A 19 9.34 15.21 1.53
N VAL A 20 10.02 15.98 2.38
CA VAL A 20 11.25 15.56 3.04
C VAL A 20 10.99 15.57 4.54
N ASP A 21 11.05 14.40 5.18
CA ASP A 21 11.02 14.34 6.63
C ASP A 21 12.27 15.03 7.19
N THR A 22 12.08 16.22 7.76
CA THR A 22 13.15 17.05 8.33
C THR A 22 14.03 16.34 9.36
N ARG A 23 13.51 15.32 10.06
CA ARG A 23 14.20 14.59 11.12
C ARG A 23 15.10 13.48 10.58
N THR A 24 14.70 12.86 9.48
CA THR A 24 15.42 11.73 8.86
C THR A 24 16.09 12.09 7.54
N ARG A 25 15.75 13.25 6.97
CA ARG A 25 16.07 13.67 5.59
C ARG A 25 15.62 12.67 4.53
N ALA A 26 14.63 11.85 4.88
CA ALA A 26 14.04 10.90 3.95
C ALA A 26 13.15 11.64 2.95
N PHE A 27 13.39 11.40 1.67
CA PHE A 27 12.52 11.90 0.61
C PHE A 27 11.43 10.89 0.31
N GLY A 28 10.19 11.35 0.32
CA GLY A 28 9.02 10.59 -0.08
C GLY A 28 8.31 11.27 -1.24
N PHE A 29 7.69 10.45 -2.09
CA PHE A 29 6.83 10.93 -3.16
C PHE A 29 5.58 10.05 -3.27
N ASN A 30 4.42 10.66 -3.44
CA ASN A 30 3.16 9.99 -3.68
C ASN A 30 2.46 10.65 -4.87
N PHE A 31 1.87 9.83 -5.74
CA PHE A 31 1.09 10.27 -6.88
C PHE A 31 -0.11 9.36 -7.08
N THR A 32 -1.32 9.89 -6.92
CA THR A 32 -2.56 9.13 -7.15
C THR A 32 -2.76 8.91 -8.67
N LEU A 33 -2.80 7.65 -9.09
CA LEU A 33 -3.02 7.24 -10.48
C LEU A 33 -4.51 7.19 -10.81
N ALA A 34 -5.32 6.65 -9.91
CA ALA A 34 -6.76 6.53 -10.08
C ALA A 34 -7.45 6.33 -8.73
N THR A 35 -8.70 6.76 -8.64
CA THR A 35 -9.58 6.48 -7.52
C THR A 35 -10.80 5.73 -8.03
N LEU A 36 -10.99 4.51 -7.55
CA LEU A 36 -12.12 3.65 -7.91
C LEU A 36 -13.21 3.82 -6.86
N ASN A 37 -14.31 4.46 -7.26
CA ASN A 37 -15.48 4.65 -6.43
C ASN A 37 -16.55 3.62 -6.78
N GLY A 38 -16.76 2.66 -5.88
CA GLY A 38 -17.82 1.68 -5.99
C GLY A 38 -19.21 2.25 -5.66
N ASN A 39 -20.23 1.46 -5.99
CA ASN A 39 -21.61 1.64 -5.50
C ASN A 39 -22.16 3.07 -5.66
N GLN A 40 -22.03 3.67 -6.85
CA GLN A 40 -22.50 5.04 -7.14
C GLN A 40 -21.97 6.10 -6.15
N GLY A 41 -20.74 5.93 -5.65
CA GLY A 41 -20.13 6.84 -4.68
C GLY A 41 -20.48 6.56 -3.22
N MET A 42 -21.20 5.47 -2.93
CA MET A 42 -21.46 5.00 -1.56
C MET A 42 -20.38 4.02 -1.05
N GLY A 43 -19.25 3.92 -1.77
CA GLY A 43 -18.09 3.08 -1.42
C GLY A 43 -18.19 1.63 -1.90
N PRO A 44 -17.15 0.80 -1.71
CA PRO A 44 -15.82 1.16 -1.20
C PRO A 44 -15.08 2.08 -2.17
N GLU A 45 -14.23 2.93 -1.62
CA GLU A 45 -13.27 3.75 -2.37
C GLU A 45 -11.92 3.05 -2.31
N LEU A 46 -11.32 2.81 -3.48
CA LEU A 46 -9.96 2.28 -3.60
C LEU A 46 -9.10 3.27 -4.36
N GLU A 47 -8.11 3.83 -3.66
CA GLU A 47 -7.09 4.65 -4.29
C GLU A 47 -5.95 3.76 -4.81
N ILE A 48 -5.55 3.98 -6.05
CA ILE A 48 -4.36 3.38 -6.66
C ILE A 48 -3.35 4.51 -6.79
N ALA A 49 -2.24 4.41 -6.05
CA ALA A 49 -1.23 5.46 -6.00
C ALA A 49 0.17 4.90 -6.19
N LEU A 50 1.01 5.64 -6.89
CA LEU A 50 2.45 5.39 -6.97
C LEU A 50 3.13 6.04 -5.76
N ASN A 51 3.69 5.22 -4.88
CA ASN A 51 4.38 5.63 -3.68
C ASN A 51 5.88 5.35 -3.80
N TYR A 52 6.71 6.30 -3.39
CA TYR A 52 8.16 6.19 -3.34
C TYR A 52 8.68 6.41 -1.93
N ASN A 53 9.56 5.52 -1.49
CA ASN A 53 10.33 5.65 -0.26
C ASN A 53 11.82 5.47 -0.55
N ASN A 54 12.64 6.49 -0.27
CA ASN A 54 14.08 6.45 -0.54
C ASN A 54 14.86 5.42 0.29
N SER A 55 14.28 4.94 1.38
CA SER A 55 14.90 3.93 2.26
C SER A 55 14.61 2.51 1.80
N ASP A 56 13.64 2.33 0.90
CA ASP A 56 13.36 1.04 0.26
C ASP A 56 14.20 0.90 -1.01
N ILE A 57 15.15 -0.02 -0.98
CA ILE A 57 16.04 -0.34 -2.11
C ILE A 57 15.50 -1.50 -2.97
N SER A 58 14.36 -2.08 -2.59
CA SER A 58 13.78 -3.22 -3.29
C SER A 58 13.00 -2.79 -4.54
N ASN A 59 12.91 -3.68 -5.51
CA ASN A 59 12.07 -3.51 -6.70
C ASN A 59 10.90 -4.51 -6.67
N ALA A 60 10.23 -4.63 -5.53
CA ALA A 60 9.21 -5.66 -5.31
C ALA A 60 8.04 -5.59 -6.33
N TRP A 61 7.76 -4.40 -6.84
CA TRP A 61 6.65 -4.13 -7.75
C TRP A 61 7.08 -4.02 -9.23
N ALA A 62 8.36 -4.24 -9.54
CA ALA A 62 8.93 -4.16 -10.89
C ALA A 62 8.72 -2.81 -11.61
N ILE A 63 8.55 -1.72 -10.84
CA ILE A 63 8.33 -0.35 -11.35
C ILE A 63 9.43 0.63 -10.93
N GLY A 64 10.54 0.11 -10.40
CA GLY A 64 11.67 0.89 -9.93
C GLY A 64 11.95 0.65 -8.44
N ASN A 65 13.20 0.85 -8.03
CA ASN A 65 13.58 0.67 -6.63
C ASN A 65 12.86 1.68 -5.73
N GLY A 66 12.26 1.19 -4.64
CA GLY A 66 11.55 1.98 -3.66
C GLY A 66 10.16 2.44 -4.08
N PHE A 67 9.67 1.98 -5.24
CA PHE A 67 8.31 2.28 -5.71
C PHE A 67 7.32 1.15 -5.36
N SER A 68 6.09 1.55 -5.03
CA SER A 68 4.98 0.63 -4.73
C SER A 68 3.61 1.20 -5.12
N TYR A 69 2.59 0.35 -5.23
CA TYR A 69 1.20 0.77 -5.52
C TYR A 69 0.37 1.14 -4.28
N GLY A 70 0.98 1.16 -3.08
CA GLY A 70 0.28 1.52 -1.85
C GLY A 70 -0.83 0.53 -1.43
N PHE A 71 -0.76 -0.73 -1.86
CA PHE A 71 -1.69 -1.76 -1.42
C PHE A 71 -1.22 -2.44 -0.14
N THR A 72 -2.18 -3.00 0.60
CA THR A 72 -1.86 -3.90 1.69
C THR A 72 -1.45 -5.26 1.12
N VAL A 73 -0.24 -5.70 1.44
CA VAL A 73 0.35 -6.95 0.96
C VAL A 73 0.97 -7.70 2.13
N TYR A 74 0.67 -8.99 2.22
CA TYR A 74 1.33 -9.92 3.12
C TYR A 74 2.19 -10.91 2.35
N ASP A 75 3.50 -10.79 2.50
CA ASP A 75 4.49 -11.76 2.04
C ASP A 75 4.73 -12.78 3.16
N LYS A 76 4.09 -13.94 3.03
CA LYS A 76 4.21 -15.02 4.00
C LYS A 76 5.60 -15.66 4.03
N PRO A 77 6.25 -15.98 2.90
CA PRO A 77 7.62 -16.50 2.88
C PRO A 77 8.61 -15.66 3.69
N ASN A 78 8.54 -14.33 3.56
CA ASN A 78 9.45 -13.41 4.26
C ASN A 78 8.89 -12.88 5.59
N GLY A 79 7.69 -13.32 5.97
CA GLY A 79 6.97 -12.88 7.17
C GLY A 79 6.84 -11.37 7.24
N SER A 80 6.40 -10.73 6.16
CA SER A 80 6.34 -9.26 6.04
C SER A 80 4.94 -8.81 5.66
N LEU A 81 4.32 -7.98 6.48
CA LEU A 81 3.05 -7.32 6.19
C LEU A 81 3.32 -5.85 5.92
N VAL A 82 2.96 -5.35 4.75
CA VAL A 82 2.97 -3.93 4.39
C VAL A 82 1.51 -3.49 4.26
N LEU A 83 1.14 -2.42 4.93
CA LEU A 83 -0.21 -1.84 4.87
C LEU A 83 -0.26 -0.73 3.82
N SER A 84 -1.46 -0.44 3.31
CA SER A 84 -1.69 0.72 2.44
C SER A 84 -1.40 2.07 3.11
N SER A 85 -1.38 2.12 4.45
CA SER A 85 -0.92 3.30 5.21
C SER A 85 0.59 3.54 5.12
N GLY A 86 1.36 2.59 4.57
CA GLY A 86 2.81 2.59 4.58
C GLY A 86 3.44 1.97 5.83
N GLU A 87 2.65 1.57 6.83
CA GLU A 87 3.15 0.82 7.98
C GLU A 87 3.61 -0.58 7.55
N SER A 88 4.76 -1.03 8.05
CA SER A 88 5.29 -2.37 7.79
C SER A 88 5.58 -3.12 9.08
N TYR A 89 5.18 -4.40 9.15
CA TYR A 89 5.38 -5.26 10.30
C TYR A 89 6.03 -6.58 9.91
N LYS A 90 6.91 -7.09 10.78
CA LYS A 90 7.30 -8.49 10.73
C LYS A 90 6.21 -9.36 11.34
N VAL A 91 5.94 -10.50 10.74
CA VAL A 91 4.84 -11.38 11.13
C VAL A 91 5.40 -12.75 11.48
N ARG A 92 5.02 -13.25 12.65
CA ARG A 92 5.18 -14.66 13.01
C ARG A 92 3.88 -15.40 12.72
N ASP A 93 3.84 -16.18 11.65
CA ASP A 93 2.66 -16.96 11.21
C ASP A 93 2.94 -18.47 11.25
N ASN A 94 3.22 -18.98 12.45
CA ASN A 94 3.43 -20.42 12.70
C ASN A 94 2.33 -21.06 13.57
N GLY A 95 1.36 -20.26 14.02
CA GLY A 95 0.26 -20.70 14.89
C GLY A 95 -1.11 -20.66 14.22
N SER A 96 -2.16 -20.71 15.04
CA SER A 96 -3.55 -20.57 14.56
C SER A 96 -3.88 -19.16 14.05
N GLN A 97 -3.24 -18.15 14.63
CA GLN A 97 -3.37 -16.74 14.25
C GLN A 97 -1.98 -16.12 14.12
N PRO A 98 -1.78 -15.23 13.13
CA PRO A 98 -0.51 -14.54 12.94
C PRO A 98 -0.30 -13.50 14.05
N ILE A 99 0.95 -13.30 14.43
CA ILE A 99 1.35 -12.31 15.44
C ILE A 99 2.20 -11.25 14.75
N LEU A 100 1.75 -9.99 14.81
CA LEU A 100 2.54 -8.85 14.38
C LEU A 100 3.64 -8.58 15.42
N LEU A 101 4.89 -8.65 14.97
CA LEU A 101 6.07 -8.30 15.75
C LEU A 101 6.26 -6.79 15.70
N GLN A 102 6.79 -6.22 16.79
CA GLN A 102 7.15 -4.79 16.89
C GLN A 102 5.97 -3.81 16.79
N GLN A 103 4.73 -4.27 16.98
CA GLN A 103 3.56 -3.42 17.09
C GLN A 103 3.48 -2.79 18.49
N LYS A 104 4.18 -1.68 18.73
CA LYS A 104 4.15 -0.97 20.02
C LYS A 104 2.79 -0.29 20.28
N ILE A 105 2.10 0.13 19.22
CA ILE A 105 0.76 0.72 19.25
C ILE A 105 -0.16 -0.17 18.42
N PRO A 106 -1.28 -0.67 18.96
CA PRO A 106 -2.19 -1.56 18.25
C PRO A 106 -3.05 -0.80 17.23
N SER A 107 -2.44 -0.26 16.18
CA SER A 107 -3.12 0.47 15.08
C SER A 107 -3.90 -0.44 14.14
N VAL A 108 -3.60 -1.74 14.14
CA VAL A 108 -4.13 -2.71 13.19
C VAL A 108 -4.30 -4.08 13.85
N ILE A 109 -5.30 -4.84 13.42
CA ILE A 109 -5.49 -6.23 13.84
C ILE A 109 -5.35 -7.12 12.60
N PHE A 110 -4.37 -8.03 12.63
CA PHE A 110 -4.16 -9.01 11.57
C PHE A 110 -4.68 -10.39 11.98
N LYS A 111 -5.56 -10.96 11.17
CA LYS A 111 -6.24 -12.25 11.44
C LYS A 111 -6.11 -13.18 10.25
N LYS A 112 -5.94 -14.45 10.53
CA LYS A 112 -6.06 -15.53 9.55
C LYS A 112 -7.49 -16.06 9.55
N LYS A 113 -8.10 -16.13 8.36
CA LYS A 113 -9.45 -16.65 8.17
C LYS A 113 -9.41 -18.09 7.68
N THR A 114 -8.62 -18.33 6.65
CA THR A 114 -8.43 -19.67 6.07
C THR A 114 -6.96 -19.87 5.74
N MET A 115 -6.61 -20.99 5.08
CA MET A 115 -5.26 -21.21 4.59
C MET A 115 -4.85 -20.23 3.46
N TYR A 116 -5.82 -19.67 2.74
CA TYR A 116 -5.61 -18.78 1.59
C TYR A 116 -6.17 -17.38 1.79
N GLU A 117 -6.64 -17.05 3.00
CA GLU A 117 -7.29 -15.78 3.28
C GLU A 117 -6.90 -15.23 4.64
N TYR A 118 -6.47 -13.97 4.62
CA TYR A 118 -6.21 -13.17 5.79
C TYR A 118 -7.10 -11.94 5.79
N GLN A 119 -7.21 -11.31 6.95
CA GLN A 119 -7.98 -10.11 7.18
C GLN A 119 -7.14 -9.12 7.98
N VAL A 120 -7.07 -7.89 7.49
CA VAL A 120 -6.50 -6.74 8.18
C VAL A 120 -7.65 -5.83 8.59
N VAL A 121 -7.69 -5.44 9.85
CA VAL A 121 -8.67 -4.49 10.37
C VAL A 121 -7.93 -3.26 10.88
N ASP A 122 -8.15 -2.12 10.25
CA ASP A 122 -7.52 -0.86 10.61
C ASP A 122 -8.21 -0.23 11.82
N LYS A 123 -7.52 0.73 12.48
CA LYS A 123 -8.06 1.53 13.59
C LYS A 123 -9.41 2.21 13.31
N ASN A 124 -9.70 2.51 12.04
CA ASN A 124 -10.93 3.16 11.61
C ASN A 124 -12.09 2.17 11.38
N GLY A 125 -11.86 0.86 11.58
CA GLY A 125 -12.84 -0.19 11.34
C GLY A 125 -12.88 -0.69 9.89
N ASN A 126 -12.06 -0.13 9.00
CA ASN A 126 -11.93 -0.63 7.63
C ASN A 126 -11.34 -2.05 7.64
N ILE A 127 -11.88 -2.90 6.78
CA ILE A 127 -11.51 -4.30 6.68
C ILE A 127 -10.95 -4.54 5.29
N THR A 128 -9.69 -4.94 5.24
CA THR A 128 -9.04 -5.40 4.00
C THR A 128 -8.90 -6.92 4.05
N TYR A 129 -9.44 -7.59 3.05
CA TYR A 129 -9.26 -9.03 2.88
C TYR A 129 -8.06 -9.27 1.96
N LEU A 130 -7.19 -10.20 2.33
CA LEU A 130 -6.00 -10.54 1.55
C LEU A 130 -6.08 -11.99 1.13
N LYS A 131 -5.90 -12.25 -0.17
CA LYS A 131 -5.97 -13.59 -0.76
C LYS A 131 -4.72 -13.89 -1.55
N ASP A 132 -4.31 -15.15 -1.53
CA ASP A 132 -3.25 -15.64 -2.39
C ASP A 132 -3.85 -16.07 -3.73
N HIS A 133 -3.87 -15.13 -4.68
CA HIS A 133 -4.41 -15.36 -6.03
C HIS A 133 -3.47 -16.20 -6.91
N LEU A 134 -2.16 -16.17 -6.61
CA LEU A 134 -1.11 -16.75 -7.46
C LEU A 134 -0.51 -18.04 -6.88
N GLN A 135 -0.94 -18.44 -5.67
CA GLN A 135 -0.45 -19.59 -4.92
C GLN A 135 1.05 -19.58 -4.65
N ASN A 136 1.62 -18.38 -4.49
CA ASN A 136 3.05 -18.17 -4.24
C ASN A 136 3.33 -17.67 -2.81
N GLY A 137 2.30 -17.60 -1.96
CA GLY A 137 2.41 -17.11 -0.59
C GLY A 137 2.41 -15.58 -0.46
N ILE A 138 2.12 -14.85 -1.54
CA ILE A 138 1.89 -13.41 -1.51
C ILE A 138 0.38 -13.16 -1.49
N PHE A 139 -0.09 -12.49 -0.46
CA PHE A 139 -1.50 -12.19 -0.24
C PHE A 139 -1.74 -10.70 -0.43
N PHE A 140 -2.73 -10.34 -1.25
CA PHE A 140 -3.13 -8.97 -1.51
C PHE A 140 -4.64 -8.89 -1.74
N GLN A 141 -5.19 -7.69 -1.87
CA GLN A 141 -6.63 -7.44 -2.03
C GLN A 141 -7.19 -7.98 -3.37
#